data_AF-A0A7J5AS41-F1
#
_entry.id   AF-A0A7J5AS41-F1
#
_cell.length_a   1.000
_cell.length_b   1.000
_cell.length_c   1.000
_cell.angle_alpha   90.00
_cell.angle_beta   90.00
_cell.angle_gamma   90.00
#
_symmetry.space_group_name_H-M   'P 1'
#
loop_
_entity.id
_entity.type
_entity.pdbx_description
1 polymer ?
#
loop_
_entity_poly.entity_id
_entity_poly.type
_entity_poly.pdbx_seq_one_letter_code
_entity_poly.pdbx_strand_id
1 'polypeptide(L)' 'MFSGFFLLGFAALFWFQIAKDTSEKSSTRFIWFFKKVFGIKGYMYTAKAMALFMLYASLVNFYKYFFG' A
#
# COMPACT_ATOMS: atom_id res chain seq x y z
N MET A 1 13.74 -9.13 10.48
CA MET A 1 14.08 -7.71 10.74
C MET A 1 14.17 -6.88 9.45
N PHE A 2 15.05 -7.22 8.50
CA PHE A 2 15.20 -6.49 7.22
C PHE A 2 13.90 -6.44 6.39
N SER A 3 13.17 -7.55 6.32
CA SER A 3 11.85 -7.65 5.68
C SER A 3 10.79 -6.75 6.32
N GLY A 4 10.84 -6.54 7.64
CA GLY A 4 9.93 -5.66 8.37
C GLY A 4 10.13 -4.19 8.00
N PHE A 5 11.38 -3.73 7.91
CA PHE A 5 11.69 -2.36 7.47
C PHE A 5 11.29 -2.10 6.00
N PHE A 6 11.49 -3.09 5.13
CA PHE A 6 11.02 -3.01 3.74
C PHE A 6 9.50 -2.86 3.64
N LEU A 7 8.75 -3.68 4.40
CA LEU A 7 7.29 -3.60 4.44
C LEU A 7 6.79 -2.26 4.99
N LEU A 8 7.48 -1.70 5.97
CA LEU A 8 7.16 -0.38 6.54
C LEU A 8 7.40 0.74 5.51
N GLY A 9 8.49 0.66 4.75
CA GLY A 9 8.78 1.58 3.65
C GLY A 9 7.72 1.51 2.53
N PHE A 10 7.32 0.30 2.14
CA PHE A 10 6.24 0.12 1.17
C PHE A 10 4.89 0.62 1.69
N ALA A 11 4.57 0.39 2.96
CA ALA A 11 3.34 0.91 3.57
C ALA A 11 3.31 2.45 3.53
N ALA A 12 4.43 3.10 3.84
CA ALA A 12 4.55 4.55 3.75
C ALA A 12 4.39 5.06 2.30
N LEU A 13 5.05 4.42 1.32
CA LEU A 13 4.90 4.77 -0.10
C LEU A 13 3.45 4.61 -0.57
N PHE A 14 2.80 3.50 -0.22
CA PHE A 14 1.40 3.28 -0.59
C PHE A 14 0.46 4.30 0.05
N TRP A 15 0.71 4.72 1.30
CA TRP A 15 -0.14 5.67 2.02
C TRP A 15 0.07 7.13 1.59
N PHE A 16 1.33 7.54 1.38
CA PHE A 16 1.68 8.94 1.14
C PHE A 16 1.81 9.30 -0.33
N GLN A 17 2.27 8.39 -1.20
CA GLN A 17 2.35 8.63 -2.64
C GLN A 17 1.14 8.04 -3.36
N ILE A 18 0.93 6.72 -3.28
CA ILE A 18 -0.03 6.01 -4.15
C ILE A 18 -1.47 6.33 -3.77
N ALA A 19 -1.80 6.35 -2.47
CA ALA A 19 -3.13 6.68 -1.98
C ALA A 19 -3.46 8.17 -2.02
N LYS A 20 -2.54 9.04 -2.44
CA LYS A 20 -2.84 10.46 -2.72
C LYS A 20 -2.85 10.75 -4.21
N ASP A 21 -2.46 9.80 -5.05
CA ASP A 21 -2.40 9.97 -6.49
C ASP A 21 -3.80 9.88 -7.13
N THR A 22 -4.37 11.05 -7.35
CA THR A 22 -5.65 11.29 -8.03
C THR A 22 -5.52 11.34 -9.56
N SER A 23 -4.34 11.11 -10.12
CA SER A 23 -4.16 11.07 -11.57
C SER A 23 -4.96 9.93 -12.22
N GLU A 24 -5.82 10.26 -13.20
CA GLU A 24 -6.48 9.26 -14.06
C GLU A 24 -5.53 8.58 -15.03
N LYS A 25 -4.46 9.29 -15.44
CA LYS A 25 -3.43 8.74 -16.32
C LYS A 25 -2.45 7.93 -15.47
N SER A 26 -2.63 6.62 -15.50
CA SER A 26 -1.64 5.69 -14.95
C SER A 26 -0.88 5.02 -16.09
N SER A 27 0.45 4.98 -15.98
CA SER A 27 1.35 4.38 -16.98
C SER A 27 1.11 2.89 -17.19
N THR A 28 0.45 2.22 -16.25
CA THR A 28 0.20 0.78 -16.27
C THR A 28 -1.26 0.51 -16.63
N ARG A 29 -1.51 -0.22 -17.75
CA ARG A 29 -2.88 -0.55 -18.23
C ARG A 29 -3.77 -1.19 -17.16
N PHE A 30 -3.18 -1.98 -16.25
CA PHE A 30 -3.90 -2.59 -15.14
C PHE A 30 -4.45 -1.55 -14.15
N ILE A 31 -3.63 -0.58 -13.73
CA ILE A 31 -4.04 0.47 -12.80
C ILE A 31 -5.09 1.36 -13.44
N TRP A 32 -4.94 1.68 -14.73
CA TRP A 32 -5.95 2.42 -15.48
C TRP A 32 -7.29 1.67 -15.53
N PHE A 33 -7.28 0.37 -15.84
CA PHE A 33 -8.50 -0.45 -15.85
C PHE A 33 -9.13 -0.52 -14.45
N PHE A 34 -8.33 -0.69 -13.41
CA PHE A 34 -8.82 -0.75 -12.03
C PHE A 34 -9.41 0.58 -11.57
N LYS A 35 -8.76 1.71 -11.86
CA LYS A 35 -9.29 3.07 -11.62
C LYS A 35 -10.55 3.33 -12.44
N LYS A 36 -10.69 2.73 -13.62
CA LYS A 36 -11.88 2.83 -14.47
C LYS A 36 -13.08 2.02 -13.94
N VAL A 37 -12.83 0.83 -13.38
CA VAL A 37 -13.89 -0.05 -12.83
C VAL A 37 -14.34 0.40 -11.44
N PHE A 38 -13.40 0.70 -10.54
CA PHE A 38 -13.68 1.04 -9.14
C PHE A 38 -13.71 2.55 -8.85
N GLY A 39 -13.38 3.37 -9.86
CA GLY A 39 -13.17 4.81 -9.69
C GLY A 39 -11.87 5.15 -8.96
N ILE A 40 -11.44 6.40 -9.09
CA ILE A 40 -10.25 6.94 -8.41
C ILE A 40 -10.37 6.75 -6.89
N LYS A 41 -11.56 7.00 -6.32
CA LYS A 41 -11.82 6.83 -4.89
C LYS A 41 -11.68 5.37 -4.45
N GLY A 42 -12.21 4.41 -5.23
CA GLY A 42 -12.11 2.99 -4.92
C GLY A 42 -10.67 2.50 -4.91
N TYR A 43 -9.89 2.89 -5.93
CA TYR A 43 -8.45 2.65 -5.99
C TYR A 43 -7.71 3.25 -4.77
N MET A 44 -8.06 4.47 -4.40
CA MET A 44 -7.46 5.15 -3.25
C MET A 44 -7.72 4.40 -1.94
N TYR A 45 -8.95 3.91 -1.73
CA TYR A 45 -9.29 3.07 -0.58
C TYR A 45 -8.54 1.73 -0.59
N THR A 46 -8.39 1.11 -1.76
CA THR A 46 -7.64 -0.15 -1.86
C THR A 46 -6.15 0.05 -1.54
N ALA A 47 -5.56 1.13 -2.03
CA ALA A 47 -4.17 1.49 -1.72
C ALA A 47 -3.96 1.74 -0.22
N LYS A 48 -4.90 2.44 0.45
CA LYS A 48 -4.87 2.63 1.90
C LYS A 48 -5.03 1.31 2.67
N ALA A 49 -5.94 0.45 2.24
CA ALA A 49 -6.12 -0.87 2.84
C ALA A 49 -4.84 -1.71 2.71
N MET A 50 -4.21 -1.74 1.53
CA MET A 50 -2.93 -2.42 1.31
C MET A 50 -1.82 -1.87 2.20
N ALA A 51 -1.71 -0.54 2.33
CA ALA A 51 -0.75 0.07 3.25
C ALA A 51 -0.98 -0.35 4.71
N LEU A 52 -2.23 -0.42 5.17
CA LEU A 52 -2.57 -0.91 6.52
C LEU A 52 -2.17 -2.38 6.72
N PHE A 53 -2.45 -3.25 5.74
CA PHE A 53 -2.03 -4.65 5.81
C PHE A 53 -0.52 -4.80 5.82
N MET A 54 0.20 -4.00 5.02
CA MET A 54 1.67 -4.00 5.01
C MET A 54 2.25 -3.50 6.33
N LEU A 55 1.65 -2.47 6.94
CA LEU A 55 2.04 -1.95 8.25
C LEU A 55 1.77 -2.99 9.36
N TYR A 56 0.61 -3.64 9.33
CA TYR A 56 0.30 -4.72 10.27
C TYR A 56 1.28 -5.89 10.11
N ALA A 57 1.56 -6.32 8.87
CA ALA A 57 2.53 -7.36 8.59
C ALA A 57 3.96 -6.97 9.03
N SER A 58 4.34 -5.68 8.91
CA SER A 58 5.62 -5.22 9.44
C SER A 58 5.65 -5.30 10.96
N LEU A 59 4.59 -4.84 11.64
CA LEU A 59 4.47 -4.91 13.11
C LEU A 59 4.52 -6.34 13.62
N VAL A 60 3.84 -7.29 12.96
CA VAL A 60 3.91 -8.71 13.30
C VAL A 60 5.32 -9.27 13.11
N ASN A 61 6.02 -8.88 12.04
CA ASN A 61 7.42 -9.27 11.85
C ASN A 61 8.35 -8.70 12.94
N PHE A 62 8.11 -7.47 13.39
CA PHE A 62 8.87 -6.89 14.50
C PHE A 62 8.55 -7.58 15.83
N TYR A 63 7.27 -7.82 16.11
CA TYR A 63 6.85 -8.54 17.31
C TYR A 63 7.47 -9.94 17.38
N LYS A 64 7.38 -10.73 16.29
CA LYS A 64 8.04 -12.05 16.21
C LYS A 64 9.55 -12.00 16.37
N TYR A 65 10.19 -10.88 16.01
CA TYR A 65 11.64 -10.76 16.10
C TYR A 65 12.12 -10.31 17.49
N PHE A 66 11.33 -9.50 18.20
CA PHE A 66 11.69 -8.97 19.51
C PHE A 66 11.10 -9.75 20.69
N PHE A 67 10.00 -10.46 20.49
CA PHE A 67 9.23 -11.13 21.54
C PHE A 67 8.88 -12.59 21.24
N GLY A 68 9.25 -13.10 20.05
CA GLY A 68 9.08 -14.50 19.64
C GLY A 68 10.42 -15.20 19.51
#